data_AF-A0AAJ0UNX5-F1
#
_entry.id   AF-A0AAJ0UNX5-F1
#
_cell.length_a   1.000
_cell.length_b   1.000
_cell.length_c   1.000
_cell.angle_alpha   90.00
_cell.angle_beta   90.00
_cell.angle_gamma   90.00
#
_symmetry.space_group_name_H-M   'P 1'
#
loop_
_entity.id
_entity.type
_entity.pdbx_description
1 polymer ?
#
loop_
_entity_poly.entity_id
_entity_poly.type
_entity_poly.pdbx_seq_one_letter_code
_entity_poly.pdbx_strand_id
1 'polypeptide(L)'
;MQPIVTYDGMIARFPNMRPKSVELAKKLLPIYPSPELASVVAALMTDGHVDWYTGVGSPRTRKVVLYSSNKEECEWFIKTCKNIFGFEGKVIAYDPKYGFYRKQPYKAVISNACIAMILILCGAPAGDKTKKNFLIPDWIMNGYDEIKRQFLRAFFSFEASMPFRKSKRHHAFQMSLFMNKSSHLLQNSIDFFSQIIKLLECFGVACSRIASRPHSIGKNTTYFTITNQKSIVNFYRNIGFSSPDKQARLKSCILDISRFHRLKSGFVCELIQEMKNRIGTDFNLATCVNNFTENKYSKRQMEHFRRNEIAVPLEIISALIKIKNDETILEKMPYYVQTLLKLESSAHVPL
;
A
#
# COMPACT_ATOMS: atom_id res chain seq x y z
N MET A 1 22.66 13.41 -5.65
CA MET A 1 21.90 12.82 -4.53
C MET A 1 22.90 12.43 -3.46
N GLN A 2 22.71 12.82 -2.20
CA GLN A 2 23.67 12.46 -1.15
C GLN A 2 23.56 10.97 -0.81
N PRO A 3 24.68 10.31 -0.48
CA PRO A 3 24.66 8.91 -0.05
C PRO A 3 23.98 8.76 1.33
N ILE A 4 23.22 7.69 1.52
CA ILE A 4 22.62 7.32 2.81
C ILE A 4 23.68 6.73 3.73
N VAL A 5 24.57 5.92 3.16
CA VAL A 5 25.63 5.22 3.90
C VAL A 5 26.95 5.45 3.19
N THR A 6 27.90 6.03 3.92
CA THR A 6 29.29 6.18 3.49
C THR A 6 30.17 5.16 4.22
N TYR A 7 31.34 4.87 3.65
CA TYR A 7 32.32 3.99 4.29
C TYR A 7 32.74 4.53 5.66
N ASP A 8 33.09 5.81 5.75
CA ASP A 8 33.51 6.43 7.01
C ASP A 8 32.38 6.42 8.05
N GLY A 9 31.14 6.68 7.65
CA GLY A 9 29.98 6.58 8.53
C GLY A 9 29.75 5.15 9.04
N MET A 10 30.00 4.15 8.20
CA MET A 10 29.91 2.74 8.60
C MET A 10 30.99 2.37 9.62
N ILE A 11 32.25 2.75 9.37
CA ILE A 11 33.36 2.48 10.30
C ILE A 11 33.16 3.21 11.63
N ALA A 12 32.68 4.45 11.60
CA ALA A 12 32.37 5.21 12.82
C ALA A 12 31.29 4.53 13.67
N ARG A 13 30.25 3.96 13.05
CA ARG A 13 29.18 3.26 13.77
C ARG A 13 29.56 1.86 14.22
N PHE A 14 30.41 1.18 13.45
CA PHE A 14 30.84 -0.20 13.66
C PHE A 14 32.37 -0.30 13.62
N PRO A 15 33.09 0.19 14.63
CA PRO A 15 34.56 0.25 14.60
C PRO A 15 35.24 -1.13 14.59
N ASN A 16 34.58 -2.16 15.14
CA ASN A 16 35.14 -3.50 15.32
C ASN A 16 34.64 -4.48 14.24
N MET A 17 34.56 -4.03 12.99
CA MET A 17 34.18 -4.87 11.86
C MET A 17 35.24 -5.93 11.56
N ARG A 18 34.80 -7.14 11.19
CA ARG A 18 35.71 -8.21 10.75
C ARG A 18 36.38 -7.81 9.41
N PRO A 19 37.62 -8.24 9.13
CA PRO A 19 38.31 -7.89 7.88
C PRO A 19 37.50 -8.16 6.61
N LYS A 20 36.83 -9.33 6.53
CA LYS A 20 35.94 -9.66 5.40
C LYS A 20 34.76 -8.70 5.24
N SER A 21 34.22 -8.19 6.34
CA SER A 21 33.13 -7.19 6.30
C SER A 21 33.64 -5.83 5.87
N VAL A 22 34.85 -5.44 6.28
CA VAL A 22 35.51 -4.21 5.83
C VAL A 22 35.76 -4.24 4.32
N GLU A 23 36.31 -5.34 3.81
CA GLU A 23 36.56 -5.50 2.37
C GLU A 23 35.26 -5.43 1.56
N LEU A 24 34.20 -6.10 2.02
CA LEU A 24 32.90 -6.04 1.38
C LEU A 24 32.29 -4.64 1.44
N ALA A 25 32.41 -3.94 2.57
CA ALA A 25 31.92 -2.56 2.71
C ALA A 25 32.59 -1.61 1.69
N LYS A 26 33.90 -1.75 1.47
CA LYS A 26 34.61 -0.96 0.44
C LYS A 26 34.08 -1.19 -0.97
N LYS A 27 33.54 -2.38 -1.26
CA LYS A 27 32.96 -2.74 -2.56
C LYS A 27 31.51 -2.25 -2.72
N LEU A 28 30.74 -2.19 -1.63
CA LEU A 28 29.31 -1.87 -1.64
C LEU A 28 29.00 -0.40 -1.38
N LEU A 29 29.90 0.34 -0.73
CA LEU A 29 29.66 1.73 -0.34
C LEU A 29 30.27 2.71 -1.33
N PRO A 30 29.67 3.90 -1.52
CA PRO A 30 28.48 4.40 -0.81
C PRO A 30 27.15 3.83 -1.33
N ILE A 31 26.15 3.77 -0.43
CA ILE A 31 24.76 3.41 -0.79
C ILE A 31 23.94 4.68 -1.01
N TYR A 32 23.22 4.73 -2.13
CA TYR A 32 22.29 5.80 -2.48
C TYR A 32 20.84 5.35 -2.31
N PRO A 33 19.90 6.29 -2.12
CA PRO A 33 18.50 5.93 -2.04
C PRO A 33 17.98 5.38 -3.37
N SER A 34 17.28 4.25 -3.31
CA SER A 34 16.58 3.66 -4.45
C SER A 34 15.21 3.10 -4.04
N PRO A 35 14.29 2.92 -4.99
CA PRO A 35 12.98 2.31 -4.71
C PRO A 35 13.09 0.86 -4.19
N GLU A 36 14.05 0.08 -4.68
CA GLU A 36 14.32 -1.29 -4.23
C GLU A 36 14.80 -1.29 -2.77
N LEU A 37 15.73 -0.39 -2.43
CA LEU A 37 16.21 -0.27 -1.06
C LEU A 37 15.09 0.16 -0.11
N ALA A 38 14.22 1.07 -0.53
CA ALA A 38 13.04 1.48 0.23
C ALA A 38 12.11 0.28 0.51
N SER A 39 11.93 -0.60 -0.48
CA SER A 39 11.13 -1.81 -0.32
C SER A 39 11.73 -2.80 0.68
N VAL A 40 13.06 -2.98 0.65
CA VAL A 40 13.78 -3.85 1.60
C VAL A 40 13.70 -3.28 3.03
N VAL A 41 13.89 -1.97 3.20
CA VAL A 41 13.75 -1.31 4.52
C VAL A 41 12.32 -1.45 5.04
N ALA A 42 11.30 -1.25 4.19
CA ALA A 42 9.90 -1.48 4.56
C ALA A 42 9.65 -2.91 5.04
N ALA A 43 10.13 -3.92 4.29
CA ALA A 43 9.99 -5.32 4.67
C ALA A 43 10.66 -5.65 6.01
N LEU A 44 11.80 -5.00 6.33
CA LEU A 44 12.48 -5.16 7.62
C LEU A 44 11.77 -4.44 8.76
N MET A 45 11.05 -3.36 8.49
CA MET A 45 10.21 -2.69 9.47
C MET A 45 8.98 -3.51 9.86
N THR A 46 8.46 -4.37 8.97
CA THR A 46 7.24 -5.19 9.15
C THR A 46 7.53 -6.60 9.67
N ASP A 47 7.52 -7.63 8.83
CA ASP A 47 7.77 -9.03 9.21
C ASP A 47 9.26 -9.41 9.21
N GLY A 48 10.13 -8.51 8.75
CA GLY A 48 11.56 -8.73 8.74
C GLY A 48 12.24 -8.46 10.08
N HIS A 49 13.44 -9.00 10.23
CA HIS A 49 14.25 -8.90 11.44
C HIS A 49 15.73 -8.76 11.07
N VAL A 50 16.36 -7.73 11.63
CA VAL A 50 17.82 -7.62 11.67
C VAL A 50 18.28 -8.04 13.06
N ASP A 51 19.15 -9.04 13.14
CA ASP A 51 19.64 -9.47 14.44
C ASP A 51 20.52 -8.40 15.11
N TRP A 52 20.43 -8.32 16.44
CA TRP A 52 21.18 -7.34 17.22
C TRP A 52 21.56 -7.94 18.56
N TYR A 53 22.86 -8.13 18.78
CA TYR A 53 23.40 -8.67 20.01
C TYR A 53 24.32 -7.65 20.67
N THR A 54 24.15 -7.44 21.96
CA THR A 54 25.04 -6.66 22.81
C THR A 54 25.70 -7.61 23.80
N GLY A 55 26.88 -8.12 23.47
CA GLY A 55 27.67 -9.00 24.33
C GLY A 55 29.14 -8.61 24.29
N VAL A 56 29.72 -8.40 25.49
CA VAL A 56 31.10 -7.99 25.83
C VAL A 56 31.81 -7.19 24.72
N GLY A 57 31.61 -5.87 24.75
CA GLY A 57 32.48 -4.90 24.08
C GLY A 57 31.98 -4.24 22.79
N SER A 58 31.03 -4.82 22.03
CA SER A 58 30.47 -4.15 20.82
C SER A 58 29.14 -4.73 20.31
N PRO A 59 28.28 -3.92 19.66
CA PRO A 59 27.13 -4.41 18.92
C PRO A 59 27.53 -5.38 17.81
N ARG A 60 26.84 -6.52 17.72
CA ARG A 60 27.04 -7.51 16.67
C ARG A 60 25.72 -7.80 15.96
N THR A 61 25.78 -7.81 14.65
CA THR A 61 24.73 -8.31 13.74
C THR A 61 25.38 -9.33 12.81
N ARG A 62 24.63 -10.37 12.44
CA ARG A 62 25.11 -11.49 11.60
C ARG A 62 24.19 -11.75 10.42
N LYS A 63 22.90 -11.40 10.51
CA LYS A 63 21.93 -11.74 9.49
C LYS A 63 20.73 -10.81 9.45
N VAL A 64 20.12 -10.75 8.27
CA VAL A 64 18.76 -10.27 8.09
C VAL A 64 17.85 -11.43 7.71
N VAL A 65 16.62 -11.39 8.20
CA VAL A 65 15.60 -12.41 7.97
C VAL A 65 14.29 -11.73 7.58
N LEU A 66 13.55 -12.31 6.64
CA LEU A 66 12.14 -12.00 6.40
C LEU A 66 11.34 -13.28 6.62
N TYR A 67 10.24 -13.20 7.37
CA TYR A 67 9.30 -14.29 7.55
C TYR A 67 8.05 -14.04 6.73
N SER A 68 7.47 -15.08 6.11
CA SER A 68 6.22 -14.94 5.38
C SER A 68 5.45 -16.26 5.29
N SER A 69 4.13 -16.15 5.12
CA SER A 69 3.25 -17.23 4.70
C SER A 69 3.42 -17.61 3.23
N ASN A 70 3.98 -16.72 2.41
CA ASN A 70 4.16 -16.87 0.97
C ASN A 70 5.66 -17.01 0.62
N LYS A 71 6.00 -18.11 -0.06
CA LYS A 71 7.37 -18.38 -0.51
C LYS A 71 7.87 -17.32 -1.51
N GLU A 72 7.02 -16.83 -2.40
CA GLU A 72 7.38 -15.86 -3.43
C GLU A 72 7.82 -14.52 -2.82
N GLU A 73 7.23 -14.12 -1.68
CA GLU A 73 7.66 -12.92 -0.96
C GLU A 73 9.07 -13.07 -0.39
N CYS A 74 9.43 -14.28 0.08
CA CYS A 74 10.80 -14.58 0.51
C CYS A 74 11.77 -14.60 -0.68
N GLU A 75 11.39 -15.19 -1.81
CA GLU A 75 12.20 -15.20 -3.04
C GLU A 75 12.42 -13.78 -3.58
N TRP A 76 11.37 -12.96 -3.59
CA TRP A 76 11.43 -11.54 -3.94
C TRP A 76 12.43 -10.79 -3.04
N PHE A 77 12.37 -10.99 -1.71
CA PHE A 77 13.27 -10.32 -0.78
C PHE A 77 14.74 -10.68 -1.06
N ILE A 78 15.03 -11.96 -1.30
CA ILE A 78 16.38 -12.43 -1.62
C ILE A 78 16.85 -11.87 -2.96
N LYS A 79 16.01 -11.90 -4.00
CA LYS A 79 16.33 -11.35 -5.32
C LYS A 79 16.60 -9.85 -5.25
N THR A 80 15.78 -9.10 -4.51
CA THR A 80 15.92 -7.65 -4.34
C THR A 80 17.22 -7.32 -3.60
N CYS A 81 17.53 -8.03 -2.51
CA CYS A 81 18.80 -7.85 -1.83
C CYS A 81 20.01 -8.26 -2.70
N LYS A 82 19.89 -9.31 -3.52
CA LYS A 82 20.94 -9.70 -4.47
C LYS A 82 21.18 -8.62 -5.52
N ASN A 83 20.12 -7.98 -6.02
CA ASN A 83 20.24 -6.89 -6.99
C ASN A 83 20.93 -5.65 -6.38
N ILE A 84 20.67 -5.35 -5.11
CA ILE A 84 21.28 -4.19 -4.43
C ILE A 84 22.71 -4.49 -3.99
N PHE A 85 22.96 -5.67 -3.41
CA PHE A 85 24.21 -5.97 -2.69
C PHE A 85 25.08 -7.04 -3.37
N GLY A 86 24.65 -7.62 -4.48
CA GLY A 86 25.36 -8.70 -5.18
C GLY A 86 25.48 -10.02 -4.38
N PHE A 87 24.72 -10.18 -3.29
CA PHE A 87 24.89 -11.30 -2.36
C PHE A 87 23.71 -12.27 -2.37
N GLU A 88 24.01 -13.56 -2.33
CA GLU A 88 23.01 -14.61 -2.32
C GLU A 88 22.51 -14.93 -0.91
N GLY A 89 21.19 -14.92 -0.74
CA GLY A 89 20.53 -15.45 0.44
C GLY A 89 19.88 -16.80 0.17
N LYS A 90 19.19 -17.34 1.17
CA LYS A 90 18.47 -18.62 1.06
C LYS A 90 17.03 -18.47 1.52
N VAL A 91 16.11 -19.13 0.82
CA VAL A 91 14.75 -19.37 1.31
C VAL A 91 14.72 -20.72 2.01
N ILE A 92 14.23 -20.75 3.24
CA ILE A 92 14.12 -21.94 4.07
C ILE A 92 12.63 -22.16 4.37
N ALA A 93 12.14 -23.36 4.09
CA ALA A 93 10.80 -23.80 4.48
C ALA A 93 10.87 -24.60 5.77
N TYR A 94 9.87 -24.43 6.63
CA TYR A 94 9.69 -25.19 7.86
C TYR A 94 8.46 -26.09 7.74
N ASP A 95 8.56 -27.25 8.38
CA ASP A 95 7.42 -28.15 8.54
C ASP A 95 6.41 -27.52 9.52
N PRO A 96 5.16 -27.22 9.09
CA PRO A 96 4.17 -26.50 9.88
C PRO A 96 3.54 -27.41 10.95
N LYS A 97 4.35 -28.10 11.75
CA LYS A 97 3.86 -29.04 12.76
C LYS A 97 3.17 -28.32 13.92
N TYR A 98 3.75 -27.23 14.47
CA TYR A 98 3.13 -26.44 15.56
C TYR A 98 3.62 -24.98 15.62
N GLY A 99 2.80 -24.07 16.18
CA GLY A 99 3.22 -22.71 16.58
C GLY A 99 3.38 -21.67 15.46
N PHE A 100 4.32 -20.73 15.64
CA PHE A 100 4.61 -19.61 14.72
C PHE A 100 4.83 -20.06 13.27
N TYR A 101 5.48 -21.22 13.09
CA TYR A 101 5.77 -21.81 11.77
C TYR A 101 4.54 -22.28 11.00
N ARG A 102 3.37 -22.44 11.66
CA ARG A 102 2.10 -22.71 10.96
C ARG A 102 1.60 -21.47 10.20
N LYS A 103 1.90 -20.26 10.70
CA LYS A 103 1.47 -19.00 10.07
C LYS A 103 2.48 -18.47 9.07
N GLN A 104 3.78 -18.66 9.33
CA GLN A 104 4.87 -18.21 8.48
C GLN A 104 5.87 -19.37 8.30
N PRO A 105 5.59 -20.34 7.41
CA PRO A 105 6.44 -21.51 7.21
C PRO A 105 7.68 -21.19 6.38
N TYR A 106 7.76 -20.00 5.75
CA TYR A 106 8.93 -19.59 4.98
C TYR A 106 9.71 -18.50 5.69
N LYS A 107 11.04 -18.60 5.58
CA LYS A 107 11.93 -17.47 5.87
C LYS A 107 12.96 -17.27 4.77
N ALA A 108 13.19 -16.03 4.40
CA ALA A 108 14.33 -15.59 3.63
C ALA A 108 15.47 -15.19 4.58
N VAL A 109 16.68 -15.69 4.37
CA VAL A 109 17.84 -15.44 5.24
C VAL A 109 19.04 -14.98 4.44
N ILE A 110 19.63 -13.86 4.85
CA ILE A 110 20.92 -13.38 4.37
C ILE A 110 21.87 -13.35 5.57
N SER A 111 22.77 -14.34 5.64
CA SER A 111 23.75 -14.48 6.72
C SER A 111 25.02 -13.67 6.44
N ASN A 112 24.87 -12.35 6.33
CA ASN A 112 25.98 -11.44 6.07
C ASN A 112 25.92 -10.22 7.00
N ALA A 113 26.91 -10.13 7.89
CA ALA A 113 27.01 -9.04 8.87
C ALA A 113 27.17 -7.66 8.21
N CYS A 114 27.91 -7.57 7.10
CA CYS A 114 28.13 -6.30 6.39
C CYS A 114 26.81 -5.75 5.85
N ILE A 115 26.03 -6.61 5.18
CA ILE A 115 24.71 -6.24 4.64
C ILE A 115 23.76 -5.85 5.76
N ALA A 116 23.75 -6.60 6.87
CA ALA A 116 22.93 -6.26 8.02
C ALA A 116 23.30 -4.89 8.62
N MET A 117 24.60 -4.60 8.77
CA MET A 117 25.08 -3.28 9.22
C MET A 117 24.67 -2.15 8.25
N ILE A 118 24.81 -2.37 6.94
CA ILE A 118 24.38 -1.40 5.92
C ILE A 118 22.87 -1.13 6.05
N LEU A 119 22.04 -2.16 6.17
CA LEU A 119 20.59 -2.01 6.29
C LEU A 119 20.16 -1.27 7.56
N ILE A 120 20.90 -1.46 8.67
CA ILE A 120 20.70 -0.67 9.90
C ILE A 120 21.00 0.81 9.65
N LEU A 121 22.08 1.12 8.94
CA LEU A 121 22.44 2.50 8.57
C LEU A 121 21.46 3.09 7.56
N CYS A 122 20.84 2.28 6.71
CA CYS A 122 19.72 2.69 5.87
C CYS A 122 18.43 2.95 6.66
N GLY A 123 18.40 2.63 7.96
CA GLY A 123 17.29 2.92 8.88
C GLY A 123 16.39 1.73 9.21
N ALA A 124 16.77 0.50 8.85
CA ALA A 124 16.05 -0.69 9.30
C ALA A 124 16.22 -0.90 10.82
N PRO A 125 15.13 -1.08 11.59
CA PRO A 125 15.24 -1.32 13.02
C PRO A 125 15.81 -2.71 13.31
N ALA A 126 16.81 -2.79 14.19
CA ALA A 126 17.45 -4.06 14.59
C ALA A 126 17.00 -4.52 15.97
N GLY A 127 16.93 -5.83 16.21
CA GLY A 127 16.51 -6.42 17.48
C GLY A 127 15.00 -6.41 17.71
N ASP A 128 14.57 -6.36 18.97
CA ASP A 128 13.14 -6.37 19.35
C ASP A 128 12.48 -5.02 19.04
N LYS A 129 11.79 -4.95 17.89
CA LYS A 129 11.08 -3.76 17.39
C LYS A 129 9.94 -3.31 18.31
N THR A 130 9.39 -4.22 19.13
CA THR A 130 8.30 -3.87 20.06
C THR A 130 8.80 -3.05 21.26
N LYS A 131 10.12 -3.08 21.51
CA LYS A 131 10.81 -2.40 22.62
C LYS A 131 11.77 -1.30 22.15
N LYS A 132 11.69 -0.90 20.88
CA LYS A 132 12.59 0.12 20.31
C LYS A 132 11.84 1.26 19.65
N ASN A 133 12.40 2.46 19.82
CA ASN A 133 12.04 3.61 19.01
C ASN A 133 12.59 3.45 17.60
N PHE A 134 11.74 3.65 16.62
CA PHE A 134 12.13 3.83 15.23
C PHE A 134 11.08 4.68 14.52
N LEU A 135 11.51 5.34 13.46
CA LEU A 135 10.72 6.18 12.58
C LEU A 135 11.06 5.81 11.13
N ILE A 136 10.27 6.30 10.17
CA ILE A 136 10.61 6.19 8.75
C ILE A 136 11.87 7.04 8.49
N PRO A 137 12.89 6.53 7.78
CA PRO A 137 14.12 7.26 7.53
C PRO A 137 13.86 8.52 6.67
N ASP A 138 14.62 9.58 6.93
CA ASP A 138 14.43 10.87 6.25
C ASP A 138 14.60 10.79 4.72
N TRP A 139 15.49 9.93 4.24
CA TRP A 139 15.68 9.73 2.80
C TRP A 139 14.45 9.11 2.12
N ILE A 140 13.60 8.38 2.87
CA ILE A 140 12.30 7.89 2.40
C ILE A 140 11.26 9.00 2.52
N MET A 141 11.19 9.66 3.69
CA MET A 141 10.22 10.74 3.94
C MET A 141 10.34 11.89 2.94
N ASN A 142 11.57 12.24 2.57
CA ASN A 142 11.89 13.33 1.66
C ASN A 142 12.29 12.83 0.26
N GLY A 143 12.19 11.52 0.01
CA GLY A 143 12.50 10.92 -1.29
C GLY A 143 11.51 11.31 -2.39
N TYR A 144 11.88 11.05 -3.63
CA TYR A 144 10.97 11.16 -4.77
C TYR A 144 9.76 10.23 -4.62
N ASP A 145 8.69 10.53 -5.34
CA ASP A 145 7.44 9.77 -5.27
C ASP A 145 7.65 8.27 -5.48
N GLU A 146 8.58 7.84 -6.35
CA GLU A 146 8.83 6.42 -6.56
C GLU A 146 9.43 5.72 -5.33
N ILE A 147 10.30 6.40 -4.57
CA ILE A 147 10.87 5.87 -3.31
C ILE A 147 9.75 5.71 -2.27
N LYS A 148 8.92 6.74 -2.11
CA LYS A 148 7.78 6.74 -1.17
C LYS A 148 6.77 5.66 -1.55
N ARG A 149 6.47 5.55 -2.85
CA ARG A 149 5.53 4.57 -3.42
C ARG A 149 5.99 3.15 -3.15
N GLN A 150 7.25 2.83 -3.44
CA GLN A 150 7.77 1.48 -3.23
C GLN A 150 7.90 1.13 -1.75
N PHE A 151 8.30 2.08 -0.89
CA PHE A 151 8.25 1.90 0.56
C PHE A 151 6.83 1.55 1.02
N LEU A 152 5.82 2.35 0.66
CA LEU A 152 4.42 2.11 1.05
C LEU A 152 3.89 0.79 0.48
N ARG A 153 4.18 0.48 -0.79
CA ARG A 153 3.76 -0.77 -1.45
C ARG A 153 4.27 -1.99 -0.69
N ALA A 154 5.57 -2.04 -0.40
CA ALA A 154 6.15 -3.14 0.37
C ALA A 154 5.59 -3.16 1.80
N PHE A 155 5.56 -2.02 2.50
CA PHE A 155 5.06 -1.91 3.87
C PHE A 155 3.63 -2.45 4.01
N PHE A 156 2.73 -2.02 3.13
CA PHE A 156 1.33 -2.47 3.13
C PHE A 156 1.19 -3.94 2.72
N SER A 157 2.06 -4.44 1.85
CA SER A 157 2.02 -5.84 1.42
C SER A 157 2.31 -6.80 2.55
N PHE A 158 3.18 -6.42 3.50
CA PHE A 158 3.46 -7.23 4.68
C PHE A 158 2.51 -6.92 5.84
N GLU A 159 2.31 -5.64 6.18
CA GLU A 159 1.66 -5.27 7.45
C GLU A 159 0.15 -5.06 7.36
N ALA A 160 -0.36 -4.59 6.21
CA ALA A 160 -1.74 -4.15 6.13
C ALA A 160 -2.72 -5.33 6.06
N SER A 161 -3.87 -5.16 6.70
CA SER A 161 -5.00 -6.07 6.53
C SER A 161 -5.46 -6.06 5.07
N MET A 162 -5.94 -7.21 4.60
CA MET A 162 -6.62 -7.28 3.32
C MET A 162 -7.77 -6.28 3.27
N PRO A 163 -8.04 -5.64 2.11
CA PRO A 163 -9.25 -4.88 1.95
C PRO A 163 -10.44 -5.82 2.11
N PHE A 164 -11.36 -5.45 3.00
CA PHE A 164 -12.59 -6.21 3.23
C PHE A 164 -13.79 -5.29 3.27
N ARG A 165 -14.94 -5.83 2.89
CA ARG A 165 -16.22 -5.12 2.92
C ARG A 165 -16.74 -5.08 4.36
N LYS A 166 -16.66 -3.90 4.98
CA LYS A 166 -17.13 -3.64 6.34
C LYS A 166 -18.65 -3.72 6.47
N SER A 167 -19.37 -3.31 5.42
CA SER A 167 -20.83 -3.38 5.39
C SER A 167 -21.33 -3.70 3.99
N LYS A 168 -22.25 -4.68 3.90
CA LYS A 168 -22.95 -4.98 2.65
C LYS A 168 -23.79 -3.78 2.19
N ARG A 169 -24.46 -3.09 3.11
CA ARG A 169 -25.40 -2.00 2.77
C ARG A 169 -24.73 -0.73 2.26
N HIS A 170 -23.51 -0.42 2.72
CA HIS A 170 -22.84 0.84 2.40
C HIS A 170 -21.64 0.70 1.46
N HIS A 171 -21.35 -0.52 0.98
CA HIS A 171 -20.19 -0.82 0.13
C HIS A 171 -18.91 -0.17 0.69
N ALA A 172 -18.81 -0.17 2.02
CA ALA A 172 -17.71 0.42 2.76
C ALA A 172 -16.60 -0.62 2.82
N PHE A 173 -15.46 -0.29 2.23
CA PHE A 173 -14.25 -1.11 2.30
C PHE A 173 -13.33 -0.56 3.37
N GLN A 174 -12.54 -1.42 3.98
CA GLN A 174 -11.58 -1.02 5.00
C GLN A 174 -10.27 -1.77 4.81
N MET A 175 -9.17 -1.02 4.87
CA MET A 175 -7.83 -1.54 5.14
C MET A 175 -7.36 -0.96 6.48
N SER A 176 -6.70 -1.77 7.29
CA SER A 176 -6.28 -1.39 8.64
C SER A 176 -4.83 -1.76 8.84
N LEU A 177 -4.10 -0.92 9.56
CA LEU A 177 -2.75 -1.20 10.02
C LEU A 177 -2.72 -1.15 11.52
N PHE A 178 -2.02 -2.12 12.11
CA PHE A 178 -1.87 -2.26 13.55
C PHE A 178 -0.39 -2.36 13.86
N MET A 179 0.04 -1.79 14.99
CA MET A 179 1.39 -2.00 15.49
C MET A 179 1.35 -2.18 17.00
N ASN A 180 1.98 -3.25 17.47
CA ASN A 180 2.12 -3.54 18.89
C ASN A 180 3.47 -3.04 19.40
N LYS A 181 3.46 -2.19 20.42
CA LYS A 181 4.68 -1.76 21.13
C LYS A 181 4.48 -1.80 22.63
N SER A 182 5.60 -1.81 23.38
CA SER A 182 5.57 -1.58 24.81
C SER A 182 4.87 -0.25 25.13
N SER A 183 4.11 -0.20 26.22
CA SER A 183 3.24 0.95 26.53
C SER A 183 4.00 2.27 26.68
N HIS A 184 5.25 2.24 27.15
CA HIS A 184 6.12 3.44 27.22
C HIS A 184 6.56 3.98 25.85
N LEU A 185 6.32 3.24 24.76
CA LEU A 185 6.60 3.62 23.37
C LEU A 185 5.34 3.97 22.59
N LEU A 186 4.21 4.23 23.28
CA LEU A 186 2.96 4.61 22.65
C LEU A 186 3.13 5.84 21.75
N GLN A 187 3.79 6.90 22.24
CA GLN A 187 4.00 8.10 21.44
C GLN A 187 4.81 7.80 20.17
N ASN A 188 5.90 7.04 20.26
CA ASN A 188 6.68 6.67 19.08
C ASN A 188 5.86 5.88 18.04
N SER A 189 4.90 5.07 18.47
CA SER A 189 4.00 4.38 17.55
C SER A 189 3.03 5.32 16.82
N ILE A 190 2.58 6.38 17.51
CA ILE A 190 1.75 7.44 16.94
C ILE A 190 2.57 8.27 15.95
N ASP A 191 3.80 8.62 16.29
CA ASP A 191 4.71 9.39 15.43
C ASP A 191 5.02 8.61 14.15
N PHE A 192 5.34 7.31 14.28
CA PHE A 192 5.59 6.43 13.14
C PHE A 192 4.38 6.34 12.19
N PHE A 193 3.17 6.13 12.72
CA PHE A 193 1.97 6.10 11.88
C PHE A 193 1.59 7.47 11.32
N SER A 194 1.93 8.57 12.01
CA SER A 194 1.76 9.92 11.46
C SER A 194 2.64 10.11 10.23
N GLN A 195 3.88 9.59 10.24
CA GLN A 195 4.74 9.59 9.05
C GLN A 195 4.18 8.73 7.91
N ILE A 196 3.64 7.54 8.21
CA ILE A 196 2.97 6.70 7.20
C ILE A 196 1.79 7.45 6.57
N ILE A 197 0.94 8.10 7.37
CA ILE A 197 -0.19 8.89 6.89
C ILE A 197 0.30 10.04 6.00
N LYS A 198 1.33 10.78 6.41
CA LYS A 198 1.92 11.85 5.60
C LYS A 198 2.42 11.36 4.23
N LEU A 199 3.02 10.16 4.18
CA LEU A 199 3.40 9.55 2.90
C LEU A 199 2.19 9.17 2.04
N LEU A 200 1.13 8.63 2.64
CA LEU A 200 -0.12 8.27 1.95
C LEU A 200 -0.85 9.49 1.37
N GLU A 201 -0.80 10.62 2.08
CA GLU A 201 -1.37 11.89 1.64
C GLU A 201 -0.74 12.40 0.33
N CYS A 202 0.56 12.19 0.12
CA CYS A 202 1.23 12.50 -1.16
C CYS A 202 0.58 11.79 -2.36
N PHE A 203 -0.09 10.65 -2.13
CA PHE A 203 -0.79 9.87 -3.16
C PHE A 203 -2.31 10.05 -3.11
N GLY A 204 -2.80 11.05 -2.37
CA GLY A 204 -4.23 11.34 -2.23
C GLY A 204 -5.00 10.29 -1.42
N VAL A 205 -4.32 9.56 -0.53
CA VAL A 205 -4.92 8.52 0.32
C VAL A 205 -5.16 9.07 1.72
N ALA A 206 -6.38 9.51 1.99
CA ALA A 206 -6.78 9.96 3.32
C ALA A 206 -7.07 8.78 4.26
N CYS A 207 -6.68 8.93 5.53
CA CYS A 207 -6.77 7.92 6.59
C CYS A 207 -7.66 8.40 7.75
N SER A 208 -8.11 7.48 8.60
CA SER A 208 -8.71 7.82 9.88
C SER A 208 -7.69 8.44 10.84
N ARG A 209 -8.18 9.05 11.92
CA ARG A 209 -7.34 9.38 13.08
C ARG A 209 -6.64 8.12 13.59
N ILE A 210 -5.43 8.31 14.11
CA ILE A 210 -4.68 7.26 14.81
C ILE A 210 -5.38 7.02 16.15
N ALA A 211 -5.62 5.74 16.45
CA ALA A 211 -6.18 5.30 17.71
C ALA A 211 -5.24 4.28 18.37
N SER A 212 -5.40 4.09 19.67
CA SER A 212 -4.64 3.10 20.42
C SER A 212 -5.51 2.41 21.47
N ARG A 213 -5.19 1.16 21.77
CA ARG A 213 -5.83 0.38 22.83
C ARG A 213 -4.82 -0.50 23.56
N PRO A 214 -5.06 -0.85 24.84
CA PRO A 214 -4.31 -1.90 25.51
C PRO A 214 -4.39 -3.21 24.73
N HIS A 215 -3.27 -3.92 24.61
CA HIS A 215 -3.21 -5.23 23.94
C HIS A 215 -2.99 -6.36 24.94
N SER A 216 -1.99 -6.20 25.79
CA SER A 216 -1.61 -7.12 26.87
C SER A 216 -0.90 -6.33 27.96
N ILE A 217 -0.58 -6.96 29.10
CA ILE A 217 0.18 -6.32 30.17
C ILE A 217 1.46 -5.69 29.58
N GLY A 218 1.61 -4.38 29.79
CA GLY A 218 2.76 -3.59 29.32
C GLY A 218 2.86 -3.36 27.81
N LYS A 219 1.83 -3.64 27.02
CA LYS A 219 1.80 -3.40 25.55
C LYS A 219 0.52 -2.74 25.07
N ASN A 220 0.68 -1.83 24.10
CA ASN A 220 -0.42 -1.17 23.41
C ASN A 220 -0.42 -1.52 21.91
N THR A 221 -1.61 -1.63 21.33
CA THR A 221 -1.81 -1.66 19.88
C THR A 221 -2.21 -0.26 19.42
N THR A 222 -1.42 0.34 18.54
CA THR A 222 -1.80 1.55 17.81
C THR A 222 -2.30 1.15 16.42
N TYR A 223 -3.24 1.90 15.85
CA TYR A 223 -3.82 1.60 14.54
C TYR A 223 -4.43 2.81 13.85
N PHE A 224 -4.53 2.73 12.53
CA PHE A 224 -5.38 3.60 11.71
C PHE A 224 -6.01 2.79 10.58
N THR A 225 -6.98 3.39 9.88
CA THR A 225 -7.72 2.72 8.80
C THR A 225 -7.86 3.62 7.57
N ILE A 226 -7.96 2.98 6.40
CA ILE A 226 -8.35 3.61 5.13
C ILE A 226 -9.74 3.08 4.80
N THR A 227 -10.74 3.97 4.80
CA THR A 227 -12.16 3.61 4.62
C THR A 227 -12.86 4.35 3.48
N ASN A 228 -12.35 5.52 3.10
CA ASN A 228 -12.95 6.34 2.05
C ASN A 228 -12.73 5.67 0.68
N GLN A 229 -13.78 5.55 -0.13
CA GLN A 229 -13.71 4.94 -1.46
C GLN A 229 -12.68 5.62 -2.37
N LYS A 230 -12.63 6.96 -2.39
CA LYS A 230 -11.63 7.73 -3.15
C LYS A 230 -10.22 7.38 -2.69
N SER A 231 -9.97 7.27 -1.38
CA SER A 231 -8.68 6.86 -0.84
C SER A 231 -8.30 5.43 -1.26
N ILE A 232 -9.26 4.51 -1.29
CA ILE A 232 -9.01 3.11 -1.69
C ILE A 232 -8.69 3.02 -3.19
N VAL A 233 -9.41 3.78 -4.03
CA VAL A 233 -9.11 3.90 -5.47
C VAL A 233 -7.74 4.52 -5.70
N ASN A 234 -7.43 5.60 -4.99
CA ASN A 234 -6.11 6.25 -5.06
C ASN A 234 -5.00 5.32 -4.58
N PHE A 235 -5.23 4.54 -3.53
CA PHE A 235 -4.28 3.53 -3.08
C PHE A 235 -4.05 2.47 -4.15
N TYR A 236 -5.10 1.91 -4.75
CA TYR A 236 -4.99 0.93 -5.84
C TYR A 236 -4.18 1.44 -7.02
N ARG A 237 -4.47 2.66 -7.47
CA ARG A 237 -3.83 3.25 -8.64
C ARG A 237 -2.38 3.65 -8.37
N ASN A 238 -2.14 4.30 -7.24
CA ASN A 238 -0.85 4.95 -7.00
C ASN A 238 0.11 4.05 -6.25
N ILE A 239 -0.36 3.21 -5.33
CA ILE A 239 0.52 2.42 -4.45
C ILE A 239 0.35 0.94 -4.75
N GLY A 240 -0.82 0.37 -4.50
CA GLY A 240 -1.13 -1.04 -4.67
C GLY A 240 -0.35 -1.95 -3.71
N PHE A 241 -0.45 -3.25 -3.93
CA PHE A 241 0.31 -4.28 -3.23
C PHE A 241 1.31 -4.94 -4.18
N SER A 242 2.45 -5.37 -3.65
CA SER A 242 3.38 -6.26 -4.36
C SER A 242 2.91 -7.72 -4.31
N SER A 243 2.14 -8.09 -3.28
CA SER A 243 1.57 -9.43 -3.15
C SER A 243 0.40 -9.62 -4.14
N PRO A 244 0.46 -10.61 -5.06
CA PRO A 244 -0.56 -10.81 -6.09
C PRO A 244 -1.96 -11.03 -5.52
N ASP A 245 -2.09 -11.81 -4.44
CA ASP A 245 -3.39 -12.08 -3.80
C ASP A 245 -4.01 -10.82 -3.19
N LYS A 246 -3.18 -10.01 -2.51
CA LYS A 246 -3.61 -8.71 -1.96
C LYS A 246 -4.05 -7.77 -3.07
N GLN A 247 -3.30 -7.74 -4.18
CA GLN A 247 -3.60 -6.90 -5.32
C GLN A 247 -4.88 -7.34 -6.06
N ALA A 248 -5.09 -8.65 -6.24
CA ALA A 248 -6.30 -9.20 -6.84
C ALA A 248 -7.54 -8.87 -5.99
N ARG A 249 -7.44 -9.03 -4.67
CA ARG A 249 -8.53 -8.67 -3.76
C ARG A 249 -8.82 -7.18 -3.74
N LEU A 250 -7.77 -6.34 -3.80
CA LEU A 250 -7.93 -4.91 -3.95
C LEU A 250 -8.64 -4.57 -5.27
N LYS A 251 -8.24 -5.17 -6.40
CA LYS A 251 -8.92 -5.00 -7.69
C LYS A 251 -10.41 -5.38 -7.61
N SER A 252 -10.73 -6.51 -6.98
CA SER A 252 -12.13 -6.92 -6.74
C SER A 252 -12.90 -5.88 -5.92
N CYS A 253 -12.29 -5.30 -4.88
CA CYS A 253 -12.90 -4.21 -4.12
C CYS A 253 -13.14 -2.96 -4.97
N ILE A 254 -12.22 -2.62 -5.88
CA ILE A 254 -12.40 -1.47 -6.79
C ILE A 254 -13.55 -1.70 -7.77
N LEU A 255 -13.69 -2.91 -8.32
CA LEU A 255 -14.81 -3.28 -9.18
C LEU A 255 -16.15 -3.27 -8.44
N ASP A 256 -16.16 -3.69 -7.17
CA ASP A 256 -17.35 -3.52 -6.35
C ASP A 256 -17.64 -2.03 -6.12
N ILE A 257 -16.62 -1.21 -5.83
CA ILE A 257 -16.83 0.24 -5.68
C ILE A 257 -17.42 0.84 -6.95
N SER A 258 -16.92 0.50 -8.14
CA SER A 258 -17.38 1.08 -9.39
C SER A 258 -18.89 0.84 -9.61
N ARG A 259 -19.36 -0.38 -9.35
CA ARG A 259 -20.77 -0.79 -9.53
C ARG A 259 -21.75 0.01 -8.68
N PHE A 260 -21.36 0.37 -7.47
CA PHE A 260 -22.26 1.05 -6.52
C PHE A 260 -21.94 2.53 -6.34
N HIS A 261 -20.84 3.01 -6.91
CA HIS A 261 -20.46 4.42 -6.79
C HIS A 261 -21.47 5.30 -7.50
N ARG A 262 -21.81 6.41 -6.85
CA ARG A 262 -22.71 7.43 -7.39
C ARG A 262 -22.03 8.78 -7.28
N LEU A 263 -22.07 9.55 -8.35
CA LEU A 263 -21.42 10.84 -8.46
C LEU A 263 -22.48 11.94 -8.43
N LYS A 264 -22.28 12.93 -7.54
CA LYS A 264 -23.01 14.20 -7.60
C LYS A 264 -22.15 15.20 -8.37
N SER A 265 -22.60 15.63 -9.55
CA SER A 265 -21.82 16.48 -10.45
C SER A 265 -22.74 17.31 -11.33
N GLY A 266 -22.58 18.64 -11.29
CA GLY A 266 -23.34 19.56 -12.16
C GLY A 266 -23.12 19.27 -13.64
N PHE A 267 -21.88 18.99 -14.03
CA PHE A 267 -21.53 18.59 -15.40
C PHE A 267 -22.31 17.35 -15.87
N VAL A 268 -22.47 16.33 -15.00
CA VAL A 268 -23.25 15.13 -15.36
C VAL A 268 -24.74 15.47 -15.49
N CYS A 269 -25.25 16.37 -14.63
CA CYS A 269 -26.65 16.81 -14.70
C CYS A 269 -26.93 17.57 -16.01
N GLU A 270 -26.02 18.45 -16.41
CA GLU A 270 -26.07 19.17 -17.68
C GLU A 270 -25.99 18.21 -18.88
N LEU A 271 -25.12 17.20 -18.82
CA LEU A 271 -25.06 16.16 -19.85
C LEU A 271 -26.39 15.40 -19.96
N ILE A 272 -27.01 15.03 -18.83
CA ILE A 272 -28.33 14.39 -18.83
C ILE A 272 -29.38 15.32 -19.44
N GLN A 273 -29.35 16.62 -19.11
CA GLN A 273 -30.26 17.62 -19.67
C GLN A 273 -30.09 17.79 -21.18
N GLU A 274 -28.84 17.85 -21.66
CA GLU A 274 -28.51 17.90 -23.09
C GLU A 274 -29.07 16.68 -23.82
N MET A 275 -28.81 15.48 -23.29
CA MET A 275 -29.28 14.22 -23.88
C MET A 275 -30.80 14.12 -23.88
N LYS A 276 -31.47 14.56 -22.80
CA LYS A 276 -32.93 14.65 -22.74
C LYS A 276 -33.47 15.58 -23.82
N ASN A 277 -32.85 16.73 -24.05
CA ASN A 277 -33.29 17.69 -25.06
C ASN A 277 -33.15 17.12 -26.48
N ARG A 278 -32.08 16.35 -26.74
CA ARG A 278 -31.86 15.67 -28.02
C ARG A 278 -32.83 14.53 -28.28
N ILE A 279 -33.17 13.75 -27.24
CA ILE A 279 -34.01 12.54 -27.33
C ILE A 279 -35.50 12.85 -27.12
N GLY A 280 -35.83 14.03 -26.59
CA GLY A 280 -37.18 14.57 -26.43
C GLY A 280 -37.71 14.50 -24.99
N THR A 281 -37.84 13.30 -24.43
CA THR A 281 -38.46 13.08 -23.10
C THR A 281 -37.57 12.31 -22.13
N ASP A 282 -37.76 12.51 -20.83
CA ASP A 282 -37.07 11.72 -19.79
C ASP A 282 -37.43 10.21 -19.89
N PHE A 283 -38.61 9.88 -20.44
CA PHE A 283 -39.00 8.50 -20.72
C PHE A 283 -38.15 7.89 -21.83
N ASN A 284 -38.01 8.57 -22.98
CA ASN A 284 -37.19 8.09 -24.08
C ASN A 284 -35.71 8.01 -23.68
N LEU A 285 -35.21 9.00 -22.92
CA LEU A 285 -33.85 8.96 -22.39
C LEU A 285 -33.63 7.75 -21.48
N ALA A 286 -34.57 7.47 -20.56
CA ALA A 286 -34.50 6.30 -19.70
C ALA A 286 -34.44 4.99 -20.51
N THR A 287 -35.28 4.86 -21.55
CA THR A 287 -35.25 3.72 -22.47
C THR A 287 -33.89 3.57 -23.15
N CYS A 288 -33.31 4.65 -23.67
CA CYS A 288 -31.98 4.63 -24.29
C CYS A 288 -30.89 4.22 -23.29
N VAL A 289 -30.87 4.81 -22.09
CA VAL A 289 -29.90 4.47 -21.03
C VAL A 289 -30.02 2.99 -20.65
N ASN A 290 -31.24 2.49 -20.51
CA ASN A 290 -31.51 1.10 -20.13
C ASN A 290 -31.02 0.06 -21.15
N ASN A 291 -30.68 0.46 -22.38
CA ASN A 291 -30.06 -0.44 -23.36
C ASN A 291 -28.57 -0.68 -23.06
N PHE A 292 -27.94 0.16 -22.24
CA PHE A 292 -26.51 0.12 -21.92
C PHE A 292 -26.22 -0.14 -20.44
N THR A 293 -27.25 -0.24 -19.59
CA THR A 293 -27.11 -0.48 -18.15
C THR A 293 -27.69 -1.83 -17.73
N GLU A 294 -27.08 -2.42 -16.70
CA GLU A 294 -27.60 -3.67 -16.09
C GLU A 294 -28.88 -3.36 -15.30
N ASN A 295 -28.86 -2.28 -14.51
CA ASN A 295 -30.05 -1.82 -13.79
C ASN A 295 -30.98 -1.05 -14.72
N LYS A 296 -32.29 -1.16 -14.46
CA LYS A 296 -33.32 -0.40 -15.16
C LYS A 296 -33.69 0.86 -14.38
N TYR A 297 -33.70 1.96 -15.09
CA TYR A 297 -33.99 3.30 -14.59
C TYR A 297 -35.32 3.80 -15.14
N SER A 298 -36.12 4.40 -14.28
CA SER A 298 -37.39 5.04 -14.64
C SER A 298 -37.18 6.49 -15.09
N LYS A 299 -38.17 7.04 -15.82
CA LYS A 299 -38.18 8.46 -16.18
C LYS A 299 -38.02 9.38 -14.95
N ARG A 300 -38.64 9.00 -13.83
CA ARG A 300 -38.58 9.78 -12.58
C ARG A 300 -37.17 9.79 -12.00
N GLN A 301 -36.45 8.67 -12.05
CA GLN A 301 -35.04 8.66 -11.64
C GLN A 301 -34.19 9.55 -12.55
N MET A 302 -34.41 9.53 -13.87
CA MET A 302 -33.71 10.43 -14.80
C MET A 302 -33.98 11.90 -14.50
N GLU A 303 -35.24 12.27 -14.19
CA GLU A 303 -35.60 13.61 -13.73
C GLU A 303 -34.85 14.02 -12.46
N HIS A 304 -34.80 13.15 -11.45
CA HIS A 304 -34.08 13.41 -10.19
C HIS A 304 -32.56 13.55 -10.40
N PHE A 305 -31.96 12.74 -11.28
CA PHE A 305 -30.54 12.86 -11.65
C PHE A 305 -30.27 14.20 -12.33
N ARG A 306 -31.09 14.57 -13.32
CA ARG A 306 -30.98 15.82 -14.08
C ARG A 306 -31.11 17.06 -13.20
N ARG A 307 -31.97 17.01 -12.18
CA ARG A 307 -32.17 18.09 -11.20
C ARG A 307 -31.14 18.09 -10.07
N ASN A 308 -30.16 17.20 -10.11
CA ASN A 308 -29.13 17.05 -9.08
C ASN A 308 -29.69 16.75 -7.68
N GLU A 309 -30.89 16.18 -7.61
CA GLU A 309 -31.57 15.84 -6.35
C GLU A 309 -30.92 14.59 -5.73
N ILE A 310 -30.49 13.65 -6.57
CA ILE A 310 -29.81 12.42 -6.17
C ILE A 310 -28.53 12.20 -6.99
N ALA A 311 -27.57 11.47 -6.41
CA ALA A 311 -26.30 11.16 -7.09
C ALA A 311 -26.50 10.12 -8.21
N VAL A 312 -25.78 10.32 -9.32
CA VAL A 312 -25.89 9.55 -10.56
C VAL A 312 -24.97 8.31 -10.51
N PRO A 313 -25.51 7.10 -10.72
CA PRO A 313 -24.70 5.88 -10.90
C PRO A 313 -23.63 6.01 -11.97
N LEU A 314 -22.47 5.39 -11.76
CA LEU A 314 -21.41 5.35 -12.78
C LEU A 314 -21.85 4.65 -14.07
N GLU A 315 -22.68 3.60 -14.00
CA GLU A 315 -23.17 2.93 -15.20
C GLU A 315 -24.03 3.86 -16.09
N ILE A 316 -24.76 4.82 -15.51
CA ILE A 316 -25.48 5.84 -16.30
C ILE A 316 -24.48 6.74 -17.02
N ILE A 317 -23.40 7.14 -16.35
CA ILE A 317 -22.35 7.95 -16.98
C ILE A 317 -21.73 7.17 -18.15
N SER A 318 -21.42 5.89 -17.96
CA SER A 318 -20.93 5.00 -19.03
C SER A 318 -21.92 4.90 -20.20
N ALA A 319 -23.22 4.75 -19.90
CA ALA A 319 -24.26 4.74 -20.91
C ALA A 319 -24.34 6.08 -21.68
N LEU A 320 -24.26 7.22 -21.01
CA LEU A 320 -24.28 8.54 -21.65
C LEU A 320 -23.09 8.75 -22.59
N ILE A 321 -21.88 8.30 -22.19
CA ILE A 321 -20.69 8.32 -23.05
C ILE A 321 -20.95 7.52 -24.33
N LYS A 322 -21.50 6.31 -24.21
CA LYS A 322 -21.83 5.44 -25.36
C LYS A 322 -22.92 6.05 -26.26
N ILE A 323 -24.00 6.60 -25.68
CA ILE A 323 -25.10 7.19 -26.46
C ILE A 323 -24.63 8.46 -27.18
N LYS A 324 -23.80 9.29 -26.54
CA LYS A 324 -23.24 10.49 -27.17
C LYS A 324 -22.13 10.16 -28.18
N ASN A 325 -21.49 9.00 -28.02
CA ASN A 325 -20.30 8.58 -28.76
C ASN A 325 -19.15 9.60 -28.62
N ASP A 326 -18.88 10.03 -27.38
CA ASP A 326 -17.90 11.07 -27.04
C ASP A 326 -17.11 10.69 -25.78
N GLU A 327 -15.92 10.12 -25.99
CA GLU A 327 -15.01 9.72 -24.91
C GLU A 327 -14.39 10.92 -24.16
N THR A 328 -14.43 12.14 -24.71
CA THR A 328 -13.89 13.33 -24.03
C THR A 328 -14.68 13.70 -22.78
N ILE A 329 -15.92 13.21 -22.64
CA ILE A 329 -16.71 13.30 -21.41
C ILE A 329 -15.95 12.68 -20.23
N LEU A 330 -15.23 11.58 -20.45
CA LEU A 330 -14.48 10.89 -19.41
C LEU A 330 -13.38 11.79 -18.84
N GLU A 331 -12.72 12.57 -19.69
CA GLU A 331 -11.62 13.47 -19.31
C GLU A 331 -12.08 14.59 -18.38
N LYS A 332 -13.36 14.98 -18.47
CA LYS A 332 -13.99 15.98 -17.61
C LYS A 332 -14.38 15.44 -16.23
N MET A 333 -14.31 14.12 -16.02
CA MET A 333 -14.62 13.50 -14.73
C MET A 333 -13.44 13.58 -13.75
N PRO A 334 -13.69 13.61 -12.43
CA PRO A 334 -12.61 13.45 -11.45
C PRO A 334 -11.80 12.19 -11.72
N TYR A 335 -10.47 12.26 -11.59
CA TYR A 335 -9.59 11.16 -11.99
C TYR A 335 -9.97 9.80 -11.36
N TYR A 336 -10.37 9.78 -10.09
CA TYR A 336 -10.76 8.54 -9.43
C TYR A 336 -12.00 7.90 -10.09
N VAL A 337 -12.93 8.70 -10.62
CA VAL A 337 -14.09 8.22 -11.40
C VAL A 337 -13.63 7.67 -12.75
N GLN A 338 -12.69 8.35 -13.41
CA GLN A 338 -12.09 7.84 -14.66
C GLN A 338 -11.49 6.46 -14.46
N THR A 339 -10.81 6.25 -13.34
CA THR A 339 -10.20 4.96 -12.97
C THR A 339 -11.27 3.87 -12.81
N LEU A 340 -12.38 4.19 -12.13
CA LEU A 340 -13.49 3.25 -11.94
C LEU A 340 -14.14 2.86 -13.28
N LEU A 341 -14.46 3.84 -14.13
CA LEU A 341 -15.11 3.60 -15.42
C LEU A 341 -14.22 2.79 -16.39
N LYS A 342 -12.92 3.06 -16.43
CA LYS A 342 -11.97 2.29 -17.27
C LYS A 342 -11.87 0.82 -16.82
N LEU A 343 -11.94 0.56 -15.52
CA LEU A 343 -11.88 -0.80 -14.99
C LEU A 343 -13.14 -1.61 -15.31
N GLU A 344 -14.33 -1.00 -15.27
CA GLU A 344 -15.57 -1.66 -15.69
C GLU A 344 -15.55 -2.07 -17.16
N SER A 345 -15.12 -1.17 -18.04
CA SER A 345 -14.99 -1.48 -19.47
C SER A 345 -14.06 -2.66 -19.74
N SER A 346 -12.98 -2.80 -18.95
CA SER A 346 -12.05 -3.94 -19.07
C SER A 346 -12.58 -5.26 -18.48
N ALA A 347 -13.58 -5.21 -17.60
CA ALA A 347 -14.16 -6.39 -16.96
C ALA A 347 -15.25 -7.06 -17.81
N HIS A 348 -15.75 -6.37 -18.84
CA HIS A 348 -16.77 -6.87 -19.78
C HIS A 348 -16.19 -7.40 -21.10
N VAL A 349 -14.86 -7.59 -21.19
CA VAL A 349 -14.29 -8.43 -22.26
C VAL A 349 -14.62 -9.88 -21.90
N PRO A 350 -15.46 -10.59 -22.67
CA PRO A 350 -15.64 -12.02 -22.47
C PRO A 350 -14.30 -12.70 -22.72
N LEU A 351 -13.91 -13.62 -21.83
CA LEU A 351 -12.84 -14.59 -22.11
C LEU A 351 -13.22 -15.47 -23.30
#